data_AF-A0A4U0FFG8-F1
#
_entry.id   AF-A0A4U0FFG8-F1
#
_cell.length_a   1.000
_cell.length_b   1.000
_cell.length_c   1.000
_cell.angle_alpha   90.00
_cell.angle_beta   90.00
_cell.angle_gamma   90.00
#
_symmetry.space_group_name_H-M   'P 1'
#
loop_
_entity.id
_entity.type
_entity.pdbx_description
1 polymer ?
#
loop_
_entity_poly.entity_id
_entity_poly.type
_entity_poly.pdbx_seq_one_letter_code
_entity_poly.pdbx_strand_id
1 'polypeptide(L)'
;MRFHVGAAIAAAAAGIWLRIPAGGWLWLGAAVSAVWTTELINTAVERTVDLATPERHPLAKAAKDAAAGAVLVAASFAVFVGLVVLAPPLCRLLFG
;
A
#
# COMPACT_ATOMS: atom_id res chain seq x y z
N MET A 1 8.01 -2.80 -4.49
CA MET A 1 7.66 -2.34 -5.88
C MET A 1 6.86 -3.32 -6.76
N ARG A 2 7.42 -4.41 -7.34
CA ARG A 2 6.69 -5.27 -8.33
C ARG A 2 5.37 -5.86 -7.79
N PHE A 3 5.38 -6.28 -6.52
CA PHE A 3 4.19 -6.79 -5.84
C PHE A 3 3.10 -5.72 -5.63
N HIS A 4 3.48 -4.46 -5.32
CA HIS A 4 2.53 -3.37 -5.15
C HIS A 4 1.85 -2.97 -6.46
N VAL A 5 2.60 -2.95 -7.57
CA VAL A 5 2.04 -2.74 -8.92
C VAL A 5 1.02 -3.84 -9.24
N GLY A 6 1.41 -5.10 -9.08
CA GLY A 6 0.55 -6.24 -9.38
C GLY A 6 -0.72 -6.24 -8.52
N ALA A 7 -0.60 -5.96 -7.23
CA ALA A 7 -1.74 -5.86 -6.31
C ALA A 7 -2.69 -4.70 -6.68
N ALA A 8 -2.15 -3.54 -7.06
CA ALA A 8 -2.96 -2.41 -7.50
C ALA A 8 -3.74 -2.72 -8.79
N ILE A 9 -3.11 -3.37 -9.76
CA ILE A 9 -3.77 -3.81 -11.00
C ILE A 9 -4.87 -4.83 -10.68
N ALA A 10 -4.59 -5.82 -9.83
CA ALA A 10 -5.57 -6.83 -9.43
C ALA A 10 -6.78 -6.19 -8.70
N ALA A 11 -6.54 -5.26 -7.79
CA ALA A 11 -7.59 -4.53 -7.09
C ALA A 11 -8.44 -3.68 -8.04
N ALA A 12 -7.83 -3.02 -9.02
CA ALA A 12 -8.56 -2.28 -10.05
C ALA A 12 -9.39 -3.21 -10.95
N ALA A 13 -8.82 -4.32 -11.41
CA ALA A 13 -9.57 -5.31 -12.20
C ALA A 13 -10.77 -5.87 -11.43
N ALA A 14 -10.59 -6.18 -10.14
CA ALA A 14 -11.68 -6.61 -9.26
C ALA A 14 -12.75 -5.52 -9.08
N GLY A 15 -12.35 -4.26 -8.91
CA GLY A 15 -13.27 -3.13 -8.80
C GLY A 15 -14.13 -2.92 -10.06
N ILE A 16 -13.53 -3.08 -11.25
CA ILE A 16 -14.26 -3.02 -12.53
C ILE A 16 -15.23 -4.18 -12.63
N TRP A 17 -14.76 -5.41 -12.37
CA TRP A 17 -15.56 -6.62 -12.47
C TRP A 17 -16.77 -6.59 -11.52
N LEU A 18 -16.57 -6.12 -10.29
CA LEU A 18 -17.62 -6.00 -9.27
C LEU A 18 -18.48 -4.73 -9.39
N ARG A 19 -18.21 -3.87 -10.39
CA ARG A 19 -18.93 -2.62 -10.67
C ARG A 19 -19.11 -1.75 -9.42
N ILE A 20 -18.02 -1.55 -8.67
CA ILE A 20 -18.06 -0.76 -7.43
C ILE A 20 -18.44 0.71 -7.71
N PRO A 21 -19.15 1.39 -6.80
CA PRO A 21 -19.52 2.79 -6.97
C PRO A 21 -18.30 3.71 -6.91
N ALA A 22 -18.45 4.95 -7.40
CA ALA A 22 -17.38 5.96 -7.44
C ALA A 22 -16.68 6.18 -6.08
N GLY A 23 -17.42 6.12 -4.97
CA GLY A 23 -16.84 6.21 -3.62
C GLY A 23 -15.83 5.08 -3.32
N GLY A 24 -16.08 3.86 -3.82
CA GLY A 24 -15.13 2.74 -3.68
C GLY A 24 -13.84 2.96 -4.45
N TRP A 25 -13.93 3.58 -5.63
CA TRP A 25 -12.78 3.97 -6.43
C TRP A 25 -11.89 5.02 -5.76
N LEU A 26 -12.50 6.01 -5.08
CA LEU A 26 -11.75 7.01 -4.31
C LEU A 26 -10.93 6.34 -3.20
N TRP A 27 -11.54 5.41 -2.45
CA TRP A 27 -10.83 4.70 -1.38
C TRP A 27 -9.75 3.75 -1.90
N LEU A 28 -10.01 2.99 -2.98
CA LEU A 28 -8.98 2.16 -3.61
C LEU A 28 -7.81 3.02 -4.14
N GLY A 29 -8.11 4.15 -4.78
CA GLY A 29 -7.09 5.10 -5.25
C GLY A 29 -6.26 5.67 -4.09
N ALA A 30 -6.91 6.05 -2.99
CA ALA A 30 -6.23 6.54 -1.79
C ALA A 30 -5.32 5.46 -1.16
N ALA A 31 -5.80 4.22 -1.04
CA ALA A 31 -5.04 3.10 -0.52
C ALA A 31 -3.79 2.80 -1.37
N VAL A 32 -3.94 2.72 -2.70
CA VAL A 32 -2.81 2.51 -3.61
C VAL A 32 -1.81 3.66 -3.52
N SER A 33 -2.30 4.90 -3.55
CA SER A 33 -1.45 6.09 -3.48
C SER A 33 -0.67 6.17 -2.17
N ALA A 34 -1.29 5.80 -1.04
CA ALA A 34 -0.64 5.76 0.26
C ALA A 34 0.53 4.76 0.27
N VAL A 35 0.32 3.52 -0.19
CA VAL A 35 1.37 2.49 -0.26
C VAL A 35 2.55 2.96 -1.10
N TRP A 36 2.29 3.51 -2.29
CA TRP A 36 3.33 4.05 -3.16
C TRP A 36 4.09 5.20 -2.52
N THR A 37 3.37 6.13 -1.90
CA THR A 37 3.98 7.28 -1.23
C THR A 37 4.92 6.82 -0.13
N THR A 38 4.48 5.89 0.73
CA THR A 38 5.33 5.35 1.80
C THR A 38 6.51 4.55 1.29
N GLU A 39 6.36 3.78 0.21
CA GLU A 39 7.45 3.01 -0.41
C GLU A 39 8.52 3.94 -1.02
N LEU A 40 8.09 5.03 -1.67
CA LEU A 40 8.99 6.05 -2.20
C LEU A 40 9.75 6.78 -1.08
N ILE A 41 9.05 7.14 0.00
CA ILE A 41 9.67 7.73 1.19
C ILE A 41 10.67 6.74 1.82
N ASN A 42 10.31 5.46 1.95
CA ASN A 42 11.21 4.44 2.47
C ASN A 42 12.49 4.33 1.63
N THR A 43 12.35 4.32 0.31
CA THR A 43 13.50 4.32 -0.61
C THR A 43 14.34 5.59 -0.45
N ALA A 44 13.71 6.76 -0.33
CA ALA A 44 14.43 8.02 -0.15
C ALA A 44 15.21 8.06 1.17
N VAL A 45 14.60 7.60 2.27
CA VAL A 45 15.25 7.47 3.58
C VAL A 45 16.42 6.50 3.50
N GLU A 46 16.23 5.33 2.90
CA GLU A 46 17.29 4.32 2.76
C GLU A 46 18.50 4.90 2.01
N ARG A 47 18.28 5.57 0.87
CA ARG A 47 19.35 6.20 0.08
C ARG A 47 20.04 7.35 0.80
N THR A 48 19.28 8.16 1.53
CA THR A 48 19.83 9.28 2.30
C THR A 48 20.69 8.78 3.46
N VAL A 49 20.23 7.75 4.17
CA VAL A 49 20.97 7.13 5.27
C VAL A 49 22.23 6.44 4.77
N ASP A 50 22.16 5.72 3.65
CA ASP A 50 23.32 5.06 3.03
C ASP A 50 24.39 6.05 2.55
N LEU A 51 23.96 7.23 2.08
CA LEU A 51 24.87 8.32 1.72
C LEU A 51 25.53 8.96 2.95
N ALA A 52 24.77 9.14 4.04
CA ALA A 52 25.22 9.86 5.23
C ALA A 52 26.14 9.03 6.14
N THR A 53 25.91 7.71 6.27
CA THR A 53 26.75 6.84 7.10
C THR A 53 27.03 5.51 6.40
N PRO A 54 28.24 5.30 5.87
CA PRO A 54 28.65 4.03 5.26
C PRO A 54 28.70 2.89 6.29
N GLU A 55 28.94 3.23 7.56
CA GLU A 55 29.00 2.29 8.67
C GLU A 55 27.66 2.17 9.40
N ARG A 56 27.37 0.97 9.93
CA ARG A 56 26.13 0.69 10.67
C ARG A 56 26.05 1.51 11.95
N HIS A 57 25.20 2.55 11.94
CA HIS A 57 24.88 3.37 13.11
C HIS A 57 23.52 2.98 13.73
N PRO A 58 23.37 2.94 15.07
CA PRO A 58 22.07 2.62 15.70
C PRO A 58 20.91 3.52 15.25
N LEU A 59 21.15 4.83 15.11
CA LEU A 59 20.15 5.77 14.60
C LEU A 59 19.80 5.54 13.12
N ALA A 60 20.78 5.15 12.30
CA ALA A 60 20.53 4.82 10.89
C ALA A 60 19.62 3.60 10.77
N LYS A 61 19.82 2.60 11.62
CA LYS A 61 18.92 1.45 11.72
C LYS A 61 17.51 1.90 12.14
N ALA A 62 17.38 2.70 13.20
CA ALA A 62 16.09 3.19 13.67
C ALA A 62 15.33 3.99 12.59
N ALA A 63 16.01 4.83 11.81
CA ALA A 63 15.40 5.58 10.71
C ALA A 63 14.87 4.65 9.60
N LYS A 64 15.65 3.64 9.20
CA LYS A 64 15.22 2.64 8.21
C LYS A 64 14.05 1.79 8.73
N ASP A 65 14.11 1.35 9.99
CA ASP A 65 13.06 0.57 10.62
C ASP A 65 11.74 1.36 10.70
N ALA A 66 11.80 2.66 11.03
CA ALA A 66 10.63 3.54 11.05
C ALA A 66 10.02 3.73 9.65
N ALA A 67 10.85 3.88 8.62
CA ALA A 67 10.38 4.03 7.25
C ALA A 67 9.72 2.74 6.72
N ALA A 68 10.30 1.57 7.02
CA ALA A 68 9.66 0.29 6.75
C ALA A 68 8.34 0.11 7.52
N GLY A 69 8.28 0.59 8.77
CA GLY A 69 7.06 0.63 9.57
C GLY A 69 5.94 1.46 8.91
N ALA A 70 6.27 2.59 8.29
CA ALA A 70 5.30 3.40 7.56
C ALA A 70 4.71 2.65 6.36
N VAL A 71 5.54 1.89 5.63
CA VAL A 71 5.08 1.03 4.52
C VAL A 71 4.11 -0.04 5.03
N LEU A 72 4.40 -0.65 6.19
CA LEU A 72 3.53 -1.65 6.80
C LEU A 72 2.15 -1.07 7.17
N VAL A 73 2.12 0.14 7.74
CA VAL A 73 0.87 0.83 8.08
C VAL A 73 0.04 1.11 6.82
N ALA A 74 0.66 1.62 5.76
CA ALA A 74 -0.02 1.87 4.49
C ALA A 74 -0.53 0.58 3.83
N ALA A 75 0.24 -0.50 3.87
CA ALA A 75 -0.17 -1.81 3.37
C ALA A 75 -1.37 -2.38 4.15
N SER A 76 -1.37 -2.22 5.47
CA SER A 76 -2.47 -2.63 6.34
C SER A 76 -3.75 -1.84 6.05
N PHE A 77 -3.62 -0.53 5.82
CA PHE A 77 -4.72 0.31 5.38
C PHE A 77 -5.27 -0.14 4.01
N ALA A 78 -4.41 -0.49 3.06
CA ALA A 78 -4.85 -0.98 1.75
C ALA A 78 -5.63 -2.30 1.84
N VAL A 79 -5.21 -3.22 2.70
CA VAL A 79 -5.96 -4.47 2.99
C VAL A 79 -7.34 -4.13 3.57
N PHE A 80 -7.39 -3.25 4.56
CA PHE A 80 -8.65 -2.83 5.18
C PHE A 80 -9.61 -2.22 4.16
N VAL A 81 -9.13 -1.30 3.32
CA VAL A 81 -9.93 -0.71 2.24
C VAL A 81 -10.42 -1.77 1.26
N GLY A 82 -9.56 -2.71 0.86
CA GLY A 82 -9.93 -3.82 -0.02
C GLY A 82 -11.08 -4.66 0.55
N LEU A 83 -11.03 -4.98 1.85
CA LEU A 83 -12.11 -5.71 2.53
C LEU A 83 -13.41 -4.90 2.55
N VAL A 84 -13.36 -3.60 2.86
CA VAL A 84 -14.57 -2.78 2.94
C VAL A 84 -15.20 -2.53 1.56
N VAL A 85 -14.40 -2.31 0.53
CA VAL A 85 -14.87 -1.92 -0.80
C VAL A 85 -15.22 -3.12 -1.67
N LEU A 86 -14.41 -4.19 -1.64
CA LEU A 86 -14.53 -5.33 -2.55
C LEU A 86 -15.27 -6.52 -1.93
N ALA A 87 -15.18 -6.74 -0.61
CA ALA A 87 -15.80 -7.93 0.00
C ALA A 87 -17.33 -7.94 -0.09
N PRO A 88 -18.07 -6.84 0.19
CA PRO A 88 -19.53 -6.87 0.08
C PRO A 88 -20.07 -7.23 -1.31
N PRO A 89 -19.62 -6.60 -2.43
CA PRO A 89 -20.07 -7.01 -3.75
C PRO A 89 -19.60 -8.42 -4.13
N LEU A 90 -18.42 -8.86 -3.67
CA LEU A 90 -17.95 -10.23 -3.90
C LEU A 90 -18.83 -11.27 -3.18
N CYS A 91 -19.18 -11.05 -1.91
CA CYS A 91 -20.07 -11.94 -1.17
C CYS A 91 -21.47 -12.01 -1.81
N ARG A 92 -22.00 -10.87 -2.28
CA ARG A 92 -23.27 -10.85 -3.01
C ARG A 92 -23.22 -11.65 -4.31
N LEU A 93 -22.09 -11.67 -5.01
CA LEU A 93 -21.93 -12.43 -6.24
C LEU A 93 -21.80 -13.94 -5.99
N LEU A 94 -21.17 -14.34 -4.87
CA LEU A 94 -20.91 -15.75 -4.55
C LEU A 94 -22.05 -16.46 -3.81
N PHE A 95 -22.79 -15.73 -2.98
CA PHE A 95 -23.82 -16.29 -2.11
C PHE A 95 -25.24 -15.75 -2.38
N GLY A 96 -25.38 -14.87 -3.37
CA GLY A 96 -26.64 -14.27 -3.79
C GLY A 96 -27.26 -14.91 -5.02
#